data_AF-A0A969NBS3-F1
#
_entry.id   AF-A0A969NBS3-F1
#
_cell.length_a   1.000
_cell.length_b   1.000
_cell.length_c   1.000
_cell.angle_alpha   90.00
_cell.angle_beta   90.00
_cell.angle_gamma   90.00
#
_symmetry.space_group_name_H-M   'P 1'
#
loop_
_entity.id
_entity.type
_entity.pdbx_description
1 polymer ?
#
loop_
_entity_poly.entity_id
_entity_poly.type
_entity_poly.pdbx_seq_one_letter_code
_entity_poly.pdbx_strand_id
1 'polypeptide(L)'
;MCSLVLKTLKKASEIIKNSSVEIKQGGESAQVTSTTMKEIGNKIGIIEEIAFQTNLLALNAAVEAARAGEHGKGFSVVALEVRKLAERSNNAAKEIVNLISEGVLLSERAGNKVKRDCYLKLKFCAFV
;
A
#
# COMPACT_ATOMS: atom_id res chain seq x y z
N MET A 1 -39.43 15.42 -34.50
CA MET A 1 -38.31 16.11 -33.81
C MET A 1 -38.41 16.02 -32.28
N CYS A 2 -39.52 16.43 -31.64
CA CYS A 2 -39.65 16.46 -30.18
C CYS A 2 -39.50 15.09 -29.46
N SER A 3 -40.04 14.00 -30.04
CA SER A 3 -39.92 12.64 -29.47
C SER A 3 -38.49 12.06 -29.48
N LEU A 4 -37.67 12.46 -30.46
CA LEU A 4 -36.28 12.04 -30.58
C LEU A 4 -35.40 12.77 -29.55
N VAL A 5 -35.69 14.05 -29.31
CA VAL A 5 -35.06 14.85 -28.25
C VAL A 5 -35.38 14.27 -26.87
N LEU A 6 -36.65 13.90 -26.60
CA LEU A 6 -37.01 13.26 -25.32
C LEU A 6 -36.32 11.91 -25.10
N LYS A 7 -36.18 11.08 -26.15
CA LYS A 7 -35.46 9.79 -26.04
C LYS A 7 -33.96 9.97 -25.76
N THR A 8 -33.31 10.94 -26.39
CA THR A 8 -31.89 11.23 -26.17
C THR A 8 -31.63 11.79 -24.78
N LEU A 9 -32.51 12.69 -24.29
CA LEU A 9 -32.44 13.21 -22.92
C LEU A 9 -32.61 12.10 -21.86
N LYS A 10 -33.56 11.16 -22.06
CA LYS A 10 -33.72 10.01 -21.16
C LYS A 10 -32.47 9.13 -21.11
N LYS A 11 -31.93 8.76 -22.28
CA LYS A 11 -30.68 7.99 -22.36
C LYS A 11 -29.51 8.70 -21.67
N ALA A 12 -29.38 10.01 -21.87
CA ALA A 12 -28.34 10.79 -21.19
C ALA A 12 -28.51 10.75 -19.66
N SER A 13 -29.73 10.91 -19.15
CA SER A 13 -30.00 10.82 -17.71
C SER A 13 -29.68 9.45 -17.11
N GLU A 14 -29.94 8.39 -17.86
CA GLU A 14 -29.67 7.01 -17.46
C GLU A 14 -28.16 6.72 -17.41
N ILE A 15 -27.42 7.15 -18.44
CA ILE A 15 -25.95 7.08 -18.47
C ILE A 15 -25.35 7.84 -17.28
N ILE A 16 -25.86 9.05 -17.01
CA ILE A 16 -25.40 9.87 -15.87
C ILE A 16 -25.67 9.17 -14.53
N LYS A 17 -26.83 8.50 -14.38
CA LYS A 17 -27.18 7.76 -13.17
C LYS A 17 -26.24 6.58 -12.97
N ASN A 18 -26.02 5.76 -14.00
CA ASN A 18 -25.15 4.59 -13.92
C ASN A 18 -23.69 4.98 -13.66
N SER A 19 -23.20 5.99 -14.39
CA SER A 19 -21.85 6.54 -14.16
C SER A 19 -21.67 7.07 -12.73
N SER A 20 -22.70 7.67 -12.14
CA SER A 20 -22.64 8.11 -10.74
C SER A 20 -22.51 6.95 -9.75
N VAL A 21 -23.12 5.80 -10.03
CA VAL A 21 -23.00 4.60 -9.20
C VAL A 21 -21.60 4.01 -9.32
N GLU A 22 -21.10 3.88 -10.55
CA GLU A 22 -19.75 3.37 -10.83
C GLU A 22 -18.66 4.25 -10.18
N ILE A 23 -18.80 5.58 -10.26
CA ILE A 23 -17.88 6.52 -9.61
C ILE A 23 -17.87 6.32 -8.08
N LYS A 24 -19.03 6.13 -7.46
CA LYS A 24 -19.12 5.86 -6.01
C LYS A 24 -18.43 4.55 -5.64
N GLN A 25 -18.70 3.48 -6.39
CA GLN A 25 -18.06 2.18 -6.18
C GLN A 25 -16.53 2.26 -6.37
N GLY A 26 -16.06 3.05 -7.34
CA GLY A 26 -14.63 3.31 -7.53
C GLY A 26 -13.99 4.05 -6.36
N GLY A 27 -14.72 5.01 -5.77
CA GLY A 27 -14.28 5.72 -4.56
C GLY A 27 -14.20 4.83 -3.32
N GLU A 28 -15.19 3.97 -3.12
CA GLU A 28 -15.19 2.96 -2.05
C GLU A 28 -14.05 1.96 -2.23
N SER A 29 -13.84 1.47 -3.46
CA SER A 29 -12.73 0.56 -3.79
C SER A 29 -11.38 1.20 -3.47
N ALA A 30 -11.18 2.47 -3.88
CA ALA A 30 -9.96 3.20 -3.57
C ALA A 30 -9.73 3.38 -2.06
N GLN A 31 -10.79 3.60 -1.29
CA GLN A 31 -10.72 3.69 0.17
C GLN A 31 -10.31 2.35 0.79
N VAL A 32 -10.91 1.24 0.33
CA VAL A 32 -10.54 -0.11 0.78
C VAL A 32 -9.07 -0.40 0.46
N THR A 33 -8.62 -0.10 -0.77
CA THR A 33 -7.21 -0.26 -1.16
C THR A 33 -6.27 0.52 -0.24
N SER A 34 -6.60 1.77 0.09
CA SER A 34 -5.80 2.57 1.02
C SER A 34 -5.72 1.92 2.41
N THR A 35 -6.81 1.37 2.93
CA THR A 35 -6.84 0.70 4.23
C THR A 35 -5.99 -0.57 4.21
N THR A 36 -6.17 -1.41 3.19
CA THR A 36 -5.38 -2.64 3.01
C THR A 36 -3.89 -2.34 2.89
N MET A 37 -3.51 -1.29 2.14
CA MET A 37 -2.10 -0.88 2.04
C MET A 37 -1.51 -0.48 3.39
N LYS A 38 -2.27 0.25 4.23
CA LYS A 38 -1.83 0.60 5.60
C LYS A 38 -1.63 -0.65 6.46
N GLU A 39 -2.50 -1.64 6.35
CA GLU A 39 -2.34 -2.92 7.05
C GLU A 39 -1.11 -3.70 6.58
N ILE A 40 -0.85 -3.72 5.27
CA ILE A 40 0.38 -4.32 4.72
C ILE A 40 1.60 -3.59 5.30
N GLY A 41 1.58 -2.25 5.32
CA GLY A 41 2.67 -1.45 5.89
C GLY A 41 3.00 -1.84 7.33
N ASN A 42 1.98 -2.03 8.17
CA ASN A 42 2.16 -2.50 9.54
C ASN A 42 2.80 -3.89 9.61
N LYS A 43 2.38 -4.83 8.74
CA LYS A 43 2.98 -6.18 8.69
C LYS A 43 4.45 -6.14 8.23
N ILE A 44 4.78 -5.28 7.28
CA ILE A 44 6.17 -5.10 6.83
C ILE A 44 7.03 -4.47 7.93
N GLY A 45 6.48 -3.56 8.74
CA GLY A 45 7.18 -3.03 9.91
C GLY A 45 7.58 -4.13 10.91
N ILE A 46 6.71 -5.11 11.15
CA ILE A 46 7.04 -6.29 11.98
C ILE A 46 8.19 -7.10 11.33
N ILE A 47 8.21 -7.25 10.00
CA ILE A 47 9.29 -7.95 9.29
C ILE A 47 10.61 -7.20 9.41
N GLU A 48 10.60 -5.86 9.33
CA GLU A 48 11.78 -5.03 9.55
C GLU A 48 12.36 -5.24 10.95
N GLU A 49 11.49 -5.28 11.97
CA GLU A 49 11.86 -5.56 13.36
C GLU A 49 12.48 -6.97 13.50
N ILE A 50 11.87 -8.00 12.91
CA ILE A 50 12.39 -9.37 12.91
C ILE A 50 13.77 -9.43 12.24
N ALA A 51 13.94 -8.76 11.10
CA ALA A 51 15.22 -8.70 10.40
C ALA A 51 16.29 -8.02 11.27
N PHE A 52 15.93 -6.94 11.96
CA PHE A 52 16.84 -6.25 12.88
C PHE A 52 17.24 -7.13 14.08
N GLN A 53 16.27 -7.81 14.71
CA GLN A 53 16.55 -8.74 15.80
C GLN A 53 17.43 -9.92 15.33
N THR A 54 17.16 -10.45 14.14
CA THR A 54 17.97 -11.52 13.53
C THR A 54 19.40 -11.06 13.27
N ASN A 55 19.58 -9.82 12.80
CA ASN A 55 20.88 -9.22 12.59
C ASN A 55 21.68 -9.11 13.92
N LEU A 56 21.04 -8.66 15.00
CA LEU A 56 21.64 -8.60 16.33
C LEU A 56 21.99 -10.00 16.88
N LEU A 57 21.12 -10.97 16.68
CA LEU A 57 21.36 -12.36 17.10
C LEU A 57 22.55 -12.96 16.34
N ALA A 58 22.64 -12.71 15.03
CA ALA A 58 23.76 -13.13 14.20
C ALA A 58 25.08 -12.46 14.61
N LEU A 59 25.04 -11.18 14.97
CA LEU A 59 26.20 -10.47 15.51
C LEU A 59 26.69 -11.10 16.82
N ASN A 60 25.78 -11.38 17.75
CA ASN A 60 26.11 -12.05 19.01
C ASN A 60 26.71 -13.44 18.77
N ALA A 61 26.14 -14.20 17.83
CA ALA A 61 26.68 -15.49 17.44
C ALA A 61 28.10 -15.39 16.84
N ALA A 62 28.37 -14.36 16.04
CA ALA A 62 29.69 -14.11 15.47
C ALA A 62 30.73 -13.78 16.57
N VAL A 63 30.34 -12.97 17.57
CA VAL A 63 31.20 -12.65 18.73
C VAL A 63 31.50 -13.90 19.55
N GLU A 64 30.49 -14.73 19.83
CA GLU A 64 30.66 -15.95 20.60
C GLU A 64 31.50 -16.99 19.84
N ALA A 65 31.33 -17.07 18.52
CA ALA A 65 32.17 -17.89 17.64
C ALA A 65 33.65 -17.44 17.66
N ALA A 66 33.91 -16.13 17.66
CA ALA A 66 35.26 -15.61 17.82
C ALA A 66 35.85 -15.96 19.21
N ARG A 67 35.02 -15.92 20.26
CA ARG A 67 35.40 -16.29 21.63
C ARG A 67 35.77 -17.77 21.77
N ALA A 68 35.10 -18.65 21.04
CA ALA A 68 35.37 -20.09 21.03
C ALA A 68 36.64 -20.49 20.24
N GLY A 69 37.33 -19.54 19.60
CA GLY A 69 38.59 -19.77 18.90
C GLY A 69 38.47 -20.80 17.77
N GLU A 70 39.31 -21.84 17.77
CA GLU A 70 39.32 -22.91 16.76
C GLU A 70 37.95 -23.62 16.63
N HIS A 71 37.24 -23.83 17.75
CA HIS A 71 35.95 -24.51 17.76
C HIS A 71 34.80 -23.67 17.16
N GLY A 72 34.97 -22.36 17.08
CA GLY A 72 33.97 -21.42 16.56
C GLY A 72 34.11 -21.08 15.08
N LYS A 73 35.17 -21.53 14.39
CA LYS A 73 35.46 -21.16 12.99
C LYS A 73 34.30 -21.46 12.03
N GLY A 74 33.66 -22.62 12.16
CA GLY A 74 32.50 -22.97 11.32
C GLY A 74 31.26 -22.13 11.63
N PHE A 75 31.02 -21.84 12.91
CA PHE A 75 29.88 -21.04 13.37
C PHE A 75 30.01 -19.56 12.97
N SER A 76 31.23 -19.01 12.89
CA SER A 76 31.44 -17.61 12.48
C SER A 76 31.02 -17.36 11.03
N VAL A 77 31.26 -18.34 10.14
CA VAL A 77 30.87 -18.26 8.72
C VAL A 77 29.35 -18.26 8.59
N VAL A 78 28.68 -19.15 9.33
CA VAL A 78 27.21 -19.20 9.35
C VAL A 78 26.62 -17.90 9.91
N ALA A 79 27.16 -17.40 11.02
CA ALA A 79 26.71 -16.15 11.62
C ALA A 79 26.85 -14.96 10.66
N LEU A 80 27.96 -14.88 9.91
CA LEU A 80 28.15 -13.84 8.91
C LEU A 80 27.13 -13.91 7.77
N GLU A 81 26.80 -15.11 7.30
CA GLU A 81 25.83 -15.29 6.21
C GLU A 81 24.39 -14.97 6.66
N VAL A 82 24.01 -15.37 7.89
CA VAL A 82 22.73 -14.98 8.50
C VAL A 82 22.66 -13.46 8.64
N ARG A 83 23.75 -12.80 9.02
CA ARG A 83 23.82 -11.33 9.11
C ARG A 83 23.55 -10.65 7.77
N LYS A 84 24.22 -11.11 6.71
CA LYS A 84 24.00 -10.60 5.34
C LYS A 84 22.56 -10.81 4.89
N LEU A 85 21.96 -11.96 5.21
CA LEU A 85 20.56 -12.24 4.88
C LEU A 85 19.62 -11.27 5.60
N ALA A 86 19.85 -11.05 6.90
CA ALA A 86 19.07 -10.11 7.71
C ALA A 86 19.17 -8.67 7.19
N GLU A 87 20.37 -8.20 6.81
CA GLU A 87 20.58 -6.88 6.19
C GLU A 87 19.82 -6.77 4.86
N ARG A 88 19.87 -7.80 4.00
CA ARG A 88 19.11 -7.83 2.73
C ARG A 88 17.60 -7.81 2.97
N SER A 89 17.10 -8.57 3.94
CA SER A 89 15.68 -8.56 4.32
C SER A 89 15.23 -7.20 4.83
N ASN A 90 16.06 -6.52 5.62
CA ASN A 90 15.76 -5.18 6.12
C ASN A 90 15.66 -4.15 4.98
N ASN A 91 16.60 -4.18 4.03
CA ASN A 91 16.57 -3.29 2.86
C ASN A 91 15.33 -3.53 2.00
N ALA A 92 14.99 -4.79 1.72
CA ALA A 92 13.77 -5.14 0.99
C ALA A 92 12.49 -4.67 1.73
N ALA A 93 12.43 -4.83 3.05
CA ALA A 93 11.30 -4.35 3.84
C ALA A 93 11.14 -2.82 3.70
N LYS A 94 12.24 -2.05 3.77
CA LYS A 94 12.22 -0.59 3.58
C LYS A 94 11.73 -0.17 2.19
N GLU A 95 12.18 -0.85 1.14
CA GLU A 95 11.70 -0.60 -0.23
C GLU A 95 10.19 -0.85 -0.35
N ILE A 96 9.69 -1.93 0.28
CA ILE A 96 8.26 -2.23 0.29
C ILE A 96 7.48 -1.15 1.05
N VAL A 97 7.97 -0.65 2.18
CA VAL A 97 7.32 0.45 2.93
C VAL A 97 7.20 1.72 2.08
N ASN A 98 8.24 2.04 1.30
CA ASN A 98 8.19 3.18 0.36
C ASN A 98 7.12 2.98 -0.71
N LEU A 99 7.07 1.80 -1.33
CA LEU A 99 6.05 1.46 -2.35
C LEU A 99 4.63 1.51 -1.79
N ILE A 100 4.43 1.04 -0.55
CA ILE A 100 3.14 1.11 0.14
C ILE A 100 2.74 2.57 0.38
N SER A 101 3.68 3.41 0.80
CA SER A 101 3.44 4.83 1.04
C SER A 101 3.00 5.55 -0.25
N GLU A 102 3.66 5.25 -1.38
CA GLU A 102 3.25 5.74 -2.70
C GLU A 102 1.85 5.23 -3.09
N GLY A 103 1.57 3.95 -2.84
CA GLY A 103 0.27 3.34 -3.09
C GLY A 103 -0.87 4.00 -2.31
N VAL A 104 -0.65 4.27 -1.00
CA VAL A 104 -1.63 4.98 -0.16
C VAL A 104 -1.92 6.37 -0.72
N LEU A 105 -0.88 7.13 -1.10
CA LEU A 105 -1.04 8.45 -1.71
C LEU A 105 -1.84 8.38 -3.01
N LEU A 106 -1.62 7.37 -3.84
CA LEU A 106 -2.35 7.18 -5.09
C LEU A 106 -3.84 6.86 -4.83
N SER A 107 -4.11 5.93 -3.92
CA SER A 107 -5.48 5.56 -3.52
C SER A 107 -6.24 6.74 -2.91
N GLU A 108 -5.61 7.52 -2.03
CA GLU A 108 -6.22 8.71 -1.43
C GLU A 108 -6.50 9.79 -2.48
N ARG A 109 -5.60 10.01 -3.45
CA ARG A 109 -5.85 10.93 -4.58
C ARG A 109 -7.03 10.47 -5.44
N ALA A 110 -7.13 9.18 -5.73
CA ALA A 110 -8.25 8.61 -6.49
C ALA A 110 -9.58 8.81 -5.74
N GLY A 111 -9.63 8.48 -4.45
CA GLY A 111 -10.80 8.69 -3.60
C GLY A 111 -11.20 10.17 -3.47
N ASN A 112 -10.23 11.08 -3.34
CA ASN A 112 -10.49 12.52 -3.25
C ASN A 112 -11.02 13.12 -4.56
N LYS A 113 -10.54 12.67 -5.73
CA LYS A 113 -11.10 13.08 -7.02
C LYS A 113 -12.57 12.68 -7.13
N VAL A 114 -12.90 11.45 -6.75
CA VAL A 114 -14.28 10.95 -6.73
C VAL A 114 -15.19 11.78 -5.80
N LYS A 115 -14.74 12.09 -4.57
CA LYS A 115 -15.50 12.93 -3.63
C LYS A 115 -15.76 14.34 -4.17
N ARG A 116 -14.75 14.93 -4.80
CA ARG A 116 -14.82 16.31 -5.32
C ARG A 116 -15.75 16.41 -6.55
N ASP A 117 -15.71 15.42 -7.44
CA ASP A 117 -16.61 15.35 -8.60
C ASP A 117 -18.07 15.13 -8.18
N CYS A 118 -18.31 14.43 -7.06
CA CYS A 118 -19.63 14.31 -6.46
C CYS A 118 -20.12 15.62 -5.80
N TYR A 119 -19.23 16.40 -5.18
CA TYR A 119 -19.57 17.64 -4.46
C TYR A 119 -19.88 18.82 -5.41
N LEU A 120 -19.17 18.92 -6.53
CA LEU A 120 -19.44 19.93 -7.57
C LEU A 120 -20.82 19.77 -8.22
N LYS A 121 -21.32 18.52 -8.29
CA LYS A 121 -22.64 18.21 -8.85
C LYS A 121 -23.80 18.68 -7.97
N LEU A 122 -23.65 18.63 -6.64
CA LEU A 122 -24.63 19.16 -5.69
C LEU A 122 -24.79 20.68 -5.82
N LYS A 123 -23.70 21.41 -6.09
CA LYS A 123 -23.78 22.86 -6.35
C LYS A 123 -24.42 23.21 -7.69
N PHE A 124 -24.18 22.40 -8.74
CA PHE A 124 -24.76 22.67 -10.06
C PHE A 124 -26.24 22.28 -10.16
N CYS A 125 -26.67 21.19 -9.49
CA CYS A 125 -28.09 20.82 -9.42
C CYS A 125 -28.94 21.73 -8.54
N ALA A 126 -28.33 22.52 -7.64
CA ALA A 126 -29.06 23.49 -6.81
C ALA A 126 -29.24 24.86 -7.51
N PHE A 127 -28.63 25.07 -8.68
CA PHE A 127 -28.63 26.35 -9.39
C PHE A 127 -29.35 26.30 -10.76
N VAL A 128 -30.00 25.17 -11.08
CA VAL A 128 -30.92 24.98 -12.21
C VAL A 128 -32.24 24.49 -11.64
#